data_AF-A0A6V7U820-F1
#
_entry.id   AF-A0A6V7U820-F1
#
_cell.length_a   1.000
_cell.length_b   1.000
_cell.length_c   1.000
_cell.angle_alpha   90.00
_cell.angle_beta   90.00
_cell.angle_gamma   90.00
#
_symmetry.space_group_name_H-M   'P 1'
#
loop_
_entity.id
_entity.type
_entity.pdbx_description
1 polymer ?
#
loop_
_entity_poly.entity_id
_entity_poly.type
_entity_poly.pdbx_seq_one_letter_code
_entity_poly.pdbx_strand_id
1 'polypeptide(L)'
;MTSKSTDAKIREHLDIILKKTNLDWKNVMVFIQNEIPAHDFDGQPLLSAPDRPVTSPDGNGGIYQAILPKLPELEEMGIEYFHVYCVDNILCRVPDLHMIGFAVDKKADCVLKVIEKKDPSEKVGHVCVEDGKIKVLEYSEIPKELAEKRDPKFPEKLFFRAGNIANHFFTLDFLKKACLEFDSLPYHEARKRIPYWDPVTGKNVQPTSENGIKKERFIFDAFIHSKNFMVWQVPREEEFSPLKNPDSAGVDCLSTCIRDFTSVNGNVIREMVKEFCKKE
;
A
#
# COMPACT_ATOMS: atom_id res chain seq x y z
N MET A 1 7.69 -6.72 -3.88
CA MET A 1 8.07 -5.49 -4.60
C MET A 1 8.96 -4.63 -3.72
N THR A 2 10.07 -4.11 -4.25
CA THR A 2 11.01 -3.23 -3.55
C THR A 2 11.19 -1.93 -4.34
N SER A 3 11.76 -0.90 -3.72
CA SER A 3 12.34 0.25 -4.45
C SER A 3 13.81 -0.01 -4.72
N LYS A 4 14.39 0.73 -5.69
CA LYS A 4 15.83 0.69 -5.95
C LYS A 4 16.67 0.96 -4.70
N SER A 5 16.23 1.89 -3.85
CA SER A 5 16.90 2.26 -2.60
C SER A 5 16.80 1.22 -1.48
N THR A 6 15.84 0.29 -1.55
CA THR A 6 15.57 -0.69 -0.48
C THR A 6 15.94 -2.12 -0.88
N ASP A 7 16.02 -2.42 -2.18
CA ASP A 7 16.16 -3.78 -2.72
C ASP A 7 17.34 -4.57 -2.14
N ALA A 8 18.55 -4.00 -2.18
CA ALA A 8 19.75 -4.71 -1.74
C ALA A 8 19.68 -5.15 -0.26
N LYS A 9 19.25 -4.24 0.63
CA LYS A 9 19.12 -4.52 2.07
C LYS A 9 17.98 -5.50 2.36
N ILE A 10 16.89 -5.42 1.59
CA ILE A 10 15.77 -6.37 1.73
C ILE A 10 16.21 -7.77 1.32
N ARG A 11 16.98 -7.93 0.23
CA ARG A 11 17.50 -9.24 -0.19
C ARG A 11 18.44 -9.86 0.84
N GLU A 12 19.38 -9.05 1.37
CA GLU A 12 20.26 -9.48 2.46
C GLU A 12 19.46 -9.92 3.70
N HIS A 13 18.43 -9.16 4.06
CA HIS A 13 17.57 -9.52 5.18
C HIS A 13 16.78 -10.81 4.91
N LEU A 14 16.27 -11.00 3.69
CA LEU A 14 15.57 -12.22 3.29
C LEU A 14 16.48 -13.45 3.40
N ASP A 15 17.77 -13.37 3.05
CA ASP A 15 18.70 -14.49 3.25
C ASP A 15 18.80 -14.94 4.71
N ILE A 16 18.63 -14.01 5.66
CA ILE A 16 18.60 -14.32 7.10
C ILE A 16 17.27 -14.98 7.48
N ILE A 17 16.15 -14.47 6.95
CA ILE A 17 14.80 -14.98 7.24
C ILE A 17 14.59 -16.37 6.64
N LEU A 18 14.99 -16.60 5.39
CA LEU A 18 14.85 -17.89 4.71
C LEU A 18 15.58 -19.01 5.47
N LYS A 19 16.77 -18.75 6.03
CA LYS A 19 17.49 -19.73 6.87
C LYS A 19 16.75 -20.11 8.17
N LYS A 20 15.91 -19.21 8.68
CA LYS A 20 15.17 -19.33 9.95
C LYS A 20 13.74 -19.85 9.77
N THR A 21 13.26 -19.97 8.54
CA THR A 21 11.88 -20.37 8.21
C THR A 21 11.91 -21.62 7.31
N ASN A 22 10.73 -22.07 6.87
CA ASN A 22 10.57 -23.15 5.89
C ASN A 22 10.50 -22.62 4.44
N LEU A 23 10.82 -21.35 4.22
CA LEU A 23 10.82 -20.74 2.89
C LEU A 23 12.16 -20.93 2.19
N ASP A 24 12.09 -21.00 0.87
CA ASP A 24 13.24 -21.05 -0.03
C ASP A 24 13.07 -19.97 -1.11
N TRP A 25 14.18 -19.55 -1.73
CA TRP A 25 14.15 -18.56 -2.81
C TRP A 25 13.28 -18.99 -3.99
N LYS A 26 13.07 -20.30 -4.23
CA LYS A 26 12.12 -20.79 -5.24
C LYS A 26 10.65 -20.38 -4.97
N ASN A 27 10.33 -20.06 -3.71
CA ASN A 27 9.00 -19.63 -3.27
C ASN A 27 8.91 -18.10 -3.07
N VAL A 28 9.99 -17.36 -3.31
CA VAL A 28 10.08 -15.92 -3.02
C VAL A 28 10.55 -15.15 -4.25
N MET A 29 9.62 -14.38 -4.82
CA MET A 29 9.91 -13.49 -5.94
C MET A 29 10.11 -12.05 -5.46
N VAL A 30 11.28 -11.48 -5.74
CA VAL A 30 11.60 -10.07 -5.46
C VAL A 30 11.83 -9.33 -6.77
N PHE A 31 11.03 -8.30 -7.01
CA PHE A 31 11.11 -7.42 -8.17
C PHE A 31 11.05 -5.95 -7.72
N ILE A 32 11.68 -5.09 -8.51
CA ILE A 32 11.87 -3.66 -8.21
C ILE A 32 10.81 -2.86 -8.98
N GLN A 33 10.17 -1.90 -8.32
CA GLN A 33 9.28 -0.94 -8.97
C GLN A 33 10.05 0.18 -9.66
N ASN A 34 9.39 0.90 -10.56
CA ASN A 34 10.01 2.01 -11.27
C ASN A 34 10.24 3.22 -10.36
N GLU A 35 11.07 4.14 -10.84
CA GLU A 35 11.22 5.46 -10.24
C GLU A 35 10.92 6.52 -11.29
N ILE A 36 10.30 7.60 -10.85
CA ILE A 36 9.95 8.75 -11.70
C ILE A 36 10.77 9.95 -11.24
N PRO A 37 11.26 10.78 -12.18
CA PRO A 37 11.92 12.04 -11.84
C PRO A 37 11.00 12.97 -11.03
N ALA A 38 11.57 13.60 -10.00
CA ALA A 38 10.93 14.73 -9.34
C ALA A 38 11.15 16.00 -10.16
N HIS A 39 10.17 16.90 -10.13
CA HIS A 39 10.23 18.14 -10.88
C HIS A 39 10.04 19.34 -9.95
N ASP A 40 10.52 20.51 -10.35
CA ASP A 40 10.14 21.76 -9.72
C ASP A 40 8.69 22.16 -10.10
N PHE A 41 8.24 23.32 -9.64
CA PHE A 41 6.88 23.81 -9.93
C PHE A 41 6.69 24.28 -11.38
N ASP A 42 7.78 24.48 -12.13
CA ASP A 42 7.76 24.81 -13.56
C ASP A 42 7.85 23.54 -14.44
N GLY A 43 7.88 22.36 -13.82
CA GLY A 43 7.94 21.06 -14.49
C GLY A 43 9.34 20.65 -14.96
N GLN A 44 10.39 21.35 -14.53
CA GLN A 44 11.77 20.95 -14.85
C GLN A 44 12.27 19.87 -13.89
N PRO A 45 13.00 18.84 -14.36
CA PRO A 45 13.55 17.83 -13.48
C PRO A 45 14.52 18.44 -12.46
N LEU A 46 14.32 18.12 -11.19
CA LEU A 46 15.31 18.43 -10.16
C LEU A 46 16.50 17.48 -10.33
N LEU A 47 17.72 17.99 -10.18
CA LEU A 47 18.94 17.21 -10.34
C LEU A 47 19.50 16.81 -8.98
N SER A 48 20.03 15.60 -8.86
CA SER A 48 20.82 15.16 -7.69
C SER A 48 22.33 15.27 -7.93
N ALA A 49 22.73 15.45 -9.18
CA ALA A 49 24.08 15.69 -9.68
C ALA A 49 23.97 16.26 -11.12
N PRO A 50 25.06 16.80 -11.72
CA PRO A 50 25.00 17.44 -13.05
C PRO A 50 24.33 16.63 -14.16
N ASP A 51 24.42 15.31 -14.11
CA ASP A 51 23.94 14.36 -15.11
C ASP A 51 22.88 13.39 -14.56
N ARG A 52 22.35 13.64 -13.37
CA ARG A 52 21.48 12.69 -12.67
C ARG A 52 20.24 13.37 -12.09
N PRO A 53 19.02 13.02 -12.53
CA PRO A 53 17.81 13.54 -11.91
C PRO A 53 17.66 13.03 -10.47
N VAL A 54 16.93 13.78 -9.65
CA VAL A 54 16.34 13.27 -8.42
C VAL A 54 15.17 12.38 -8.84
N THR A 55 15.21 11.12 -8.43
CA THR A 55 14.12 10.17 -8.67
C THR A 55 13.47 9.74 -7.35
N SER A 56 12.23 9.30 -7.43
CA SER A 56 11.55 8.63 -6.33
C SER A 56 10.71 7.47 -6.86
N PRO A 57 10.42 6.46 -6.03
CA PRO A 57 9.48 5.41 -6.41
C PRO A 57 8.16 5.98 -6.93
N ASP A 58 7.55 5.31 -7.89
CA ASP A 58 6.36 5.75 -8.63
C ASP A 58 5.03 5.50 -7.89
N GLY A 59 5.07 5.36 -6.57
CA GLY A 59 3.92 5.03 -5.73
C GLY A 59 3.61 3.53 -5.69
N ASN A 60 2.71 3.12 -4.78
CA ASN A 60 2.36 1.70 -4.62
C ASN A 60 1.58 1.14 -5.83
N GLY A 61 0.96 1.99 -6.65
CA GLY A 61 0.35 1.63 -7.93
C GLY A 61 1.36 1.19 -8.99
N GLY A 62 2.65 1.50 -8.81
CA GLY A 62 3.74 0.98 -9.65
C GLY A 62 3.84 -0.55 -9.67
N ILE A 63 3.16 -1.24 -8.73
CA ILE A 63 3.05 -2.70 -8.71
C ILE A 63 2.57 -3.28 -10.04
N TYR A 64 1.61 -2.63 -10.71
CA TYR A 64 1.01 -3.15 -11.95
C TYR A 64 2.04 -3.19 -13.08
N GLN A 65 2.87 -2.16 -13.21
CA GLN A 65 3.94 -2.18 -14.20
C GLN A 65 5.08 -3.11 -13.79
N ALA A 66 5.43 -3.14 -12.50
CA ALA A 66 6.56 -3.90 -11.99
C ALA A 66 6.32 -5.42 -12.02
N ILE A 67 5.07 -5.86 -11.84
CA ILE A 67 4.70 -7.29 -11.84
C ILE A 67 4.38 -7.82 -13.25
N LEU A 68 4.06 -6.94 -14.22
CA LEU A 68 3.68 -7.35 -15.58
C LEU A 68 4.64 -8.37 -16.23
N PRO A 69 5.99 -8.21 -16.16
CA PRO A 69 6.92 -9.18 -16.74
C PRO A 69 6.92 -10.55 -16.04
N LYS A 70 6.28 -10.66 -14.87
CA LYS A 70 6.21 -11.86 -14.03
C LYS A 70 4.90 -12.63 -14.19
N LEU A 71 3.88 -12.02 -14.78
CA LEU A 71 2.57 -12.66 -14.95
C LEU A 71 2.61 -13.99 -15.71
N PRO A 72 3.41 -14.17 -16.79
CA PRO A 72 3.47 -15.46 -17.47
C PRO A 72 3.99 -16.60 -16.57
N GLU A 73 5.02 -16.34 -15.76
CA GLU A 73 5.57 -17.30 -14.81
C GLU A 73 4.54 -17.64 -13.71
N LEU A 74 3.87 -16.63 -13.16
CA LEU A 74 2.83 -16.81 -12.14
C LEU A 74 1.63 -17.62 -12.67
N GLU A 75 1.27 -17.42 -13.94
CA GLU A 75 0.23 -18.20 -14.61
C GLU A 75 0.65 -19.65 -14.87
N GLU A 76 1.89 -19.88 -15.31
CA GLU A 76 2.44 -21.24 -15.48
C GLU A 76 2.49 -22.01 -14.15
N MET A 77 2.74 -21.31 -13.04
CA MET A 77 2.65 -21.85 -11.68
C MET A 77 1.22 -22.14 -11.21
N GLY A 78 0.19 -21.75 -11.96
CA GLY A 78 -1.22 -21.91 -11.60
C GLY A 78 -1.70 -20.94 -10.51
N ILE A 79 -1.07 -19.78 -10.35
CA ILE A 79 -1.49 -18.78 -9.36
C ILE A 79 -2.75 -18.06 -9.85
N GLU A 80 -3.87 -18.30 -9.19
CA GLU A 80 -5.16 -17.69 -9.52
C GLU A 80 -5.48 -16.44 -8.69
N TYR A 81 -4.94 -16.36 -7.47
CA TYR A 81 -5.34 -15.39 -6.46
C TYR A 81 -4.13 -14.71 -5.80
N PHE A 82 -4.26 -13.41 -5.55
CA PHE A 82 -3.23 -12.58 -4.95
C PHE A 82 -3.76 -11.88 -3.71
N HIS A 83 -3.07 -12.09 -2.58
CA HIS A 83 -3.24 -11.26 -1.39
C HIS A 83 -2.17 -10.18 -1.37
N VAL A 84 -2.56 -8.93 -1.62
CA VAL A 84 -1.66 -7.77 -1.65
C VAL A 84 -1.84 -6.94 -0.39
N TYR A 85 -0.75 -6.59 0.30
CA TYR A 85 -0.82 -5.84 1.56
C TYR A 85 0.35 -4.87 1.73
N CYS A 86 0.20 -3.88 2.61
CA CYS A 86 1.27 -2.96 3.01
C CYS A 86 2.12 -3.55 4.16
N VAL A 87 3.44 -3.41 4.05
CA VAL A 87 4.43 -4.03 4.96
C VAL A 87 4.36 -3.53 6.41
N ASP A 88 3.78 -2.36 6.66
CA ASP A 88 3.85 -1.68 7.96
C ASP A 88 2.80 -2.09 8.99
N ASN A 89 1.89 -3.01 8.64
CA ASN A 89 0.85 -3.48 9.55
C ASN A 89 1.28 -4.76 10.29
N ILE A 90 1.58 -4.64 11.59
CA ILE A 90 2.05 -5.78 12.41
C ILE A 90 0.95 -6.83 12.67
N LEU A 91 -0.33 -6.45 12.50
CA LEU A 91 -1.48 -7.34 12.67
C LEU A 91 -1.98 -7.94 11.34
N CYS A 92 -1.24 -7.75 10.24
CA CYS A 92 -1.65 -8.28 8.94
C CYS A 92 -1.65 -9.81 8.94
N ARG A 93 -2.81 -10.43 8.67
CA ARG A 93 -2.96 -11.87 8.47
C ARG A 93 -2.50 -12.25 7.06
N VAL A 94 -1.43 -13.03 6.94
CA VAL A 94 -0.85 -13.39 5.63
C VAL A 94 -0.62 -14.92 5.52
N PRO A 95 -1.22 -15.59 4.52
CA PRO A 95 -2.40 -15.13 3.77
C PRO A 95 -3.65 -15.08 4.67
N ASP A 96 -4.61 -14.22 4.36
CA ASP A 96 -5.95 -14.26 5.00
C ASP A 96 -6.90 -15.17 4.20
N LEU A 97 -7.03 -16.41 4.66
CA LEU A 97 -7.89 -17.41 4.03
C LEU A 97 -9.39 -17.09 4.15
N HIS A 98 -9.82 -16.31 5.14
CA HIS A 98 -11.24 -15.92 5.27
C HIS A 98 -11.63 -14.92 4.19
N MET A 99 -10.81 -13.88 3.98
CA MET A 99 -11.04 -12.91 2.89
C MET A 99 -10.96 -13.59 1.52
N ILE A 100 -9.97 -14.47 1.30
CA ILE A 100 -9.83 -15.22 0.05
C ILE A 100 -11.06 -16.11 -0.17
N GLY A 101 -11.48 -16.88 0.83
CA GLY A 101 -12.66 -17.74 0.74
C GLY A 101 -13.94 -16.96 0.47
N PHE A 102 -14.11 -15.81 1.11
CA PHE A 102 -15.22 -14.88 0.82
C PHE A 102 -15.17 -14.37 -0.63
N ALA A 103 -14.00 -13.97 -1.13
CA ALA A 103 -13.84 -13.49 -2.50
C ALA A 103 -14.23 -14.58 -3.52
N VAL A 104 -13.79 -15.82 -3.29
CA VAL A 104 -14.13 -16.97 -4.13
C VAL A 104 -15.64 -17.27 -4.10
N ASP A 105 -16.25 -17.34 -2.92
CA ASP A 105 -17.70 -17.57 -2.77
C ASP A 105 -18.54 -16.50 -3.48
N LYS A 106 -18.12 -15.24 -3.34
CA LYS A 106 -18.78 -14.09 -3.99
C LYS A 106 -18.37 -13.87 -5.43
N LYS A 107 -17.47 -14.68 -5.99
CA LYS A 107 -16.89 -14.51 -7.33
C LYS A 107 -16.35 -13.09 -7.53
N ALA A 108 -15.78 -12.49 -6.48
CA ALA A 108 -15.21 -11.16 -6.53
C ALA A 108 -13.89 -11.22 -7.29
N ASP A 109 -13.66 -10.25 -8.18
CA ASP A 109 -12.38 -10.14 -8.90
C ASP A 109 -11.39 -9.22 -8.18
N CYS A 110 -11.91 -8.34 -7.32
CA CYS A 110 -11.17 -7.45 -6.44
C CYS A 110 -11.90 -7.30 -5.09
N VAL A 111 -11.17 -7.44 -3.98
CA VAL A 111 -11.69 -7.13 -2.63
C VAL A 111 -10.78 -6.13 -1.96
N LEU A 112 -11.37 -5.10 -1.33
CA LEU A 112 -10.68 -4.21 -0.42
C LEU A 112 -11.06 -4.57 1.02
N LYS A 113 -10.05 -4.87 1.84
CA LYS A 113 -10.23 -4.99 3.29
C LYS A 113 -10.22 -3.60 3.93
N VAL A 114 -11.17 -3.38 4.83
CA VAL A 114 -11.36 -2.10 5.53
C VAL A 114 -11.57 -2.30 7.02
N ILE A 115 -11.41 -1.23 7.78
CA ILE A 115 -11.84 -1.13 9.17
C ILE A 115 -12.92 -0.07 9.30
N GLU A 116 -13.64 -0.08 10.42
CA GLU A 116 -14.53 1.02 10.77
C GLU A 116 -13.71 2.22 11.30
N LYS A 117 -13.68 3.29 10.49
CA LYS A 117 -13.19 4.60 10.93
C LYS A 117 -14.18 5.23 11.90
N LYS A 118 -13.71 5.58 13.08
CA LYS A 118 -14.52 6.15 14.18
C LYS A 118 -14.29 7.65 14.37
N ASP A 119 -13.08 8.12 14.08
CA ASP A 119 -12.68 9.52 14.23
C ASP A 119 -12.56 10.18 12.85
N PRO A 120 -13.28 11.28 12.55
CA PRO A 120 -13.15 12.02 11.29
C PRO A 120 -11.71 12.40 10.92
N SER A 121 -10.86 12.67 11.92
CA SER A 121 -9.47 13.10 11.76
C SER A 121 -8.49 11.98 11.45
N GLU A 122 -8.95 10.73 11.49
CA GLU A 122 -8.11 9.57 11.20
C GLU A 122 -7.61 9.58 9.76
N LYS A 123 -6.29 9.41 9.58
CA LYS A 123 -5.57 9.50 8.30
C LYS A 123 -5.58 8.17 7.54
N VAL A 124 -6.77 7.72 7.18
CA VAL A 124 -7.00 6.57 6.30
C VAL A 124 -7.80 7.00 5.09
N GLY A 125 -7.53 6.39 3.93
CA GLY A 125 -8.36 6.56 2.74
C GLY A 125 -9.75 5.94 2.95
N HIS A 126 -10.74 6.39 2.19
CA HIS A 126 -12.11 5.89 2.30
C HIS A 126 -12.59 5.37 0.96
N VAL A 127 -13.12 4.15 0.95
CA VAL A 127 -13.77 3.62 -0.25
C VAL A 127 -15.15 4.24 -0.41
N CYS A 128 -15.46 4.68 -1.63
CA CYS A 128 -16.75 5.23 -2.00
C CYS A 128 -17.11 4.88 -3.45
N VAL A 129 -18.34 5.21 -3.82
CA VAL A 129 -18.82 5.15 -5.20
C VAL A 129 -19.06 6.57 -5.67
N GLU A 130 -18.38 6.97 -6.74
CA GLU A 130 -18.57 8.26 -7.41
C GLU A 130 -18.87 7.99 -8.89
N ASP A 131 -19.98 8.53 -9.40
CA ASP A 131 -20.46 8.30 -10.78
C ASP A 131 -20.53 6.82 -11.18
N GLY A 132 -20.94 5.96 -10.25
CA GLY A 132 -21.05 4.51 -10.43
C GLY A 132 -19.71 3.76 -10.45
N LYS A 133 -18.59 4.46 -10.23
CA LYS A 133 -17.24 3.86 -10.18
C LYS A 133 -16.74 3.77 -8.75
N ILE A 134 -16.05 2.67 -8.45
CA ILE A 134 -15.35 2.50 -7.18
C ILE A 134 -14.16 3.45 -7.14
N LYS A 135 -14.03 4.21 -6.06
CA LYS A 135 -12.88 5.05 -5.78
C LYS A 135 -12.45 4.91 -4.32
N VAL A 136 -11.19 5.19 -4.07
CA VAL A 136 -10.70 5.45 -2.71
C VAL A 136 -10.23 6.89 -2.67
N LEU A 137 -10.86 7.67 -1.81
CA LEU A 137 -10.45 9.06 -1.57
C LEU A 137 -9.46 9.08 -0.42
N GLU A 138 -8.26 9.59 -0.65
CA GLU A 138 -7.28 9.76 0.41
C GLU A 138 -7.74 10.80 1.43
N TYR A 139 -7.24 10.69 2.66
CA TYR A 139 -7.63 11.60 3.75
C TYR A 139 -7.29 13.07 3.46
N SER A 140 -6.30 13.31 2.59
CA SER A 140 -5.90 14.65 2.13
C SER A 140 -6.82 15.23 1.05
N GLU A 141 -7.66 14.39 0.43
CA GLU A 141 -8.49 14.75 -0.72
C GLU A 141 -9.97 14.94 -0.33
N ILE A 142 -10.39 14.43 0.83
CA ILE A 142 -11.77 14.54 1.30
C ILE A 142 -12.03 15.91 1.99
N PRO A 143 -13.08 16.66 1.58
CA PRO A 143 -13.51 17.86 2.30
C PRO A 143 -13.91 17.56 3.74
N LYS A 144 -13.60 18.49 4.66
CA LYS A 144 -13.91 18.36 6.10
C LYS A 144 -15.38 18.02 6.36
N GLU A 145 -16.29 18.67 5.65
CA GLU A 145 -17.73 18.44 5.78
C GLU A 145 -18.11 16.98 5.48
N LEU A 146 -17.51 16.38 4.45
CA LEU A 146 -17.75 14.97 4.12
C LEU A 146 -17.09 14.04 5.12
N ALA A 147 -15.88 14.35 5.59
CA ALA A 147 -15.18 13.55 6.60
C ALA A 147 -15.92 13.51 7.94
N GLU A 148 -16.60 14.59 8.32
CA GLU A 148 -17.37 14.71 9.56
C GLU A 148 -18.84 14.27 9.40
N LYS A 149 -19.29 13.99 8.16
CA LYS A 149 -20.67 13.61 7.87
C LYS A 149 -21.07 12.35 8.61
N ARG A 150 -22.19 12.41 9.33
CA ARG A 150 -22.76 11.27 10.07
C ARG A 150 -23.73 10.47 9.22
N ASP A 151 -23.83 9.17 9.52
CA ASP A 151 -24.78 8.29 8.85
C ASP A 151 -26.22 8.65 9.29
N PRO A 152 -27.15 8.93 8.36
CA PRO A 152 -28.52 9.29 8.71
C PRO A 152 -29.29 8.20 9.48
N LYS A 153 -28.93 6.92 9.29
CA LYS A 153 -29.56 5.78 9.99
C LYS A 153 -28.85 5.46 11.30
N PHE A 154 -27.57 5.78 11.40
CA PHE A 154 -26.71 5.49 12.56
C PHE A 154 -25.91 6.75 12.92
N PRO A 155 -26.52 7.76 13.58
CA PRO A 155 -25.89 9.07 13.80
C PRO A 155 -24.58 9.04 14.59
N GLU A 156 -24.33 7.96 15.35
CA GLU A 156 -23.06 7.71 16.04
C GLU A 156 -21.91 7.35 15.10
N LYS A 157 -22.22 6.89 13.88
CA LYS A 157 -21.25 6.46 12.87
C LYS A 157 -20.99 7.54 11.84
N LEU A 158 -19.79 7.49 11.25
CA LEU A 158 -19.48 8.28 10.07
C LEU A 158 -20.17 7.70 8.85
N PHE A 159 -20.59 8.57 7.94
CA PHE A 159 -21.12 8.18 6.64
C PHE A 159 -20.00 7.51 5.82
N PHE A 160 -18.82 8.13 5.75
CA PHE A 160 -17.61 7.55 5.17
C PHE A 160 -16.76 6.88 6.24
N ARG A 161 -17.16 5.66 6.63
CA ARG A 161 -16.51 4.88 7.70
C ARG A 161 -15.68 3.69 7.24
N ALA A 162 -15.67 3.37 5.95
CA ALA A 162 -14.92 2.24 5.42
C ALA A 162 -13.46 2.66 5.16
N GLY A 163 -12.63 2.56 6.20
CA GLY A 163 -11.23 2.96 6.17
C GLY A 163 -10.34 1.93 5.46
N ASN A 164 -9.71 2.33 4.37
CA ASN A 164 -8.75 1.55 3.60
C ASN A 164 -7.50 1.24 4.45
N ILE A 165 -7.17 -0.04 4.62
CA ILE A 165 -5.97 -0.50 5.34
C ILE A 165 -4.89 -1.07 4.41
N ALA A 166 -4.96 -0.74 3.12
CA ALA A 166 -4.02 -1.18 2.07
C ALA A 166 -3.83 -2.70 2.06
N ASN A 167 -4.96 -3.43 2.09
CA ASN A 167 -5.00 -4.89 2.09
C ASN A 167 -6.08 -5.34 1.11
N HIS A 168 -5.68 -6.13 0.11
CA HIS A 168 -6.46 -6.37 -1.09
C HIS A 168 -6.40 -7.84 -1.50
N PHE A 169 -7.47 -8.30 -2.12
CA PHE A 169 -7.50 -9.53 -2.91
C PHE A 169 -7.64 -9.16 -4.38
N PHE A 170 -6.86 -9.81 -5.25
CA PHE A 170 -7.01 -9.74 -6.70
C PHE A 170 -7.08 -11.14 -7.31
N THR A 171 -7.92 -11.31 -8.32
CA THR A 171 -7.77 -12.43 -9.27
C THR A 171 -6.63 -12.14 -10.25
N LEU A 172 -6.05 -13.19 -10.84
CA LEU A 172 -5.07 -13.06 -11.92
C LEU A 172 -5.62 -12.22 -13.08
N ASP A 173 -6.89 -12.41 -13.44
CA ASP A 173 -7.54 -11.66 -14.53
C ASP A 173 -7.68 -10.17 -14.23
N PHE A 174 -8.08 -9.81 -13.01
CA PHE A 174 -8.11 -8.42 -12.58
C PHE A 174 -6.70 -7.82 -12.62
N LEU A 175 -5.70 -8.54 -12.09
CA LEU A 175 -4.32 -8.07 -12.07
C LEU A 175 -3.79 -7.83 -13.49
N LYS A 176 -4.01 -8.77 -14.42
CA LYS A 176 -3.67 -8.61 -15.85
C LYS A 176 -4.33 -7.37 -16.43
N LYS A 177 -5.63 -7.17 -16.18
CA LYS A 177 -6.35 -6.00 -16.67
C LYS A 177 -5.76 -4.69 -16.12
N ALA A 178 -5.47 -4.63 -14.82
CA ALA A 178 -4.85 -3.47 -14.20
C ALA A 178 -3.44 -3.18 -14.76
N CYS A 179 -2.67 -4.21 -15.09
CA CYS A 179 -1.37 -4.04 -15.75
C CYS A 179 -1.49 -3.48 -17.17
N LEU A 180 -2.48 -3.96 -17.95
CA LEU A 180 -2.72 -3.47 -19.32
C LEU A 180 -3.25 -2.04 -19.35
N GLU A 181 -4.01 -1.63 -18.32
CA GLU A 181 -4.58 -0.29 -18.21
C GLU A 181 -3.74 0.65 -17.34
N PHE A 182 -2.51 0.26 -16.99
CA PHE A 182 -1.65 1.01 -16.07
C PHE A 182 -1.44 2.47 -16.49
N ASP A 183 -1.31 2.73 -17.80
CA ASP A 183 -1.10 4.08 -18.31
C ASP A 183 -2.33 4.99 -18.15
N SER A 184 -3.52 4.42 -17.95
CA SER A 184 -4.75 5.17 -17.66
C SER A 184 -4.84 5.61 -16.19
N LEU A 185 -4.02 5.06 -15.30
CA LEU A 185 -4.05 5.40 -13.87
C LEU A 185 -3.47 6.80 -13.63
N PRO A 186 -4.16 7.63 -12.82
CA PRO A 186 -3.76 9.01 -12.59
C PRO A 186 -2.46 9.10 -11.80
N TYR A 187 -1.73 10.20 -12.01
CA TYR A 187 -0.66 10.61 -11.09
C TYR A 187 -1.25 11.50 -10.00
N HIS A 188 -0.91 11.18 -8.76
CA HIS A 188 -1.14 12.03 -7.60
C HIS A 188 0.14 12.83 -7.32
N GLU A 189 -0.01 14.13 -7.11
CA GLU A 189 1.10 15.05 -6.91
C GLU A 189 1.27 15.39 -5.43
N ALA A 190 2.48 15.21 -4.92
CA ALA A 190 2.85 15.59 -3.57
C ALA A 190 3.94 16.66 -3.61
N ARG A 191 3.63 17.84 -3.06
CA ARG A 191 4.61 18.91 -2.84
C ARG A 191 5.58 18.49 -1.73
N LYS A 192 6.88 18.68 -1.96
CA LYS A 192 7.93 18.26 -1.04
C LYS A 192 9.09 19.26 -1.02
N ARG A 193 9.85 19.18 0.06
CA ARG A 193 11.21 19.75 0.16
C ARG A 193 12.18 18.71 -0.38
N ILE A 194 12.70 18.96 -1.57
CA ILE A 194 13.51 18.02 -2.34
C ILE A 194 14.93 18.58 -2.45
N PRO A 195 15.91 17.98 -1.78
CA PRO A 195 17.32 18.34 -1.97
C PRO A 195 17.71 18.18 -3.43
N TYR A 196 18.43 19.15 -3.97
CA TYR A 196 18.82 19.17 -5.38
C TYR A 196 20.20 19.78 -5.57
N TRP A 197 20.83 19.48 -6.70
CA TRP A 197 22.01 20.13 -7.21
C TRP A 197 21.60 21.33 -8.06
N ASP A 198 22.05 22.52 -7.68
CA ASP A 198 21.77 23.75 -8.39
C ASP A 198 22.77 23.94 -9.55
N PRO A 199 22.31 23.93 -10.82
CA PRO A 199 23.18 24.09 -11.98
C PRO A 199 23.82 25.48 -12.08
N VAL A 200 23.24 26.51 -11.47
CA VAL A 200 23.76 27.88 -11.51
C VAL A 200 24.93 28.04 -10.56
N THR A 201 24.81 27.53 -9.33
CA THR A 201 25.87 27.65 -8.31
C THR A 201 26.82 26.46 -8.27
N GLY A 202 26.47 25.34 -8.89
CA GLY A 202 27.24 24.10 -8.89
C GLY A 202 27.23 23.35 -7.54
N LYS A 203 26.29 23.66 -6.64
CA LYS A 203 26.26 23.15 -5.26
C LYS A 203 24.98 22.37 -4.95
N ASN A 204 25.07 21.44 -3.99
CA ASN A 204 23.89 20.81 -3.41
C ASN A 204 23.18 21.75 -2.44
N VAL A 205 21.86 21.86 -2.59
CA VAL A 205 20.98 22.74 -1.83
C VAL A 205 20.00 21.89 -1.03
N GLN A 206 19.89 22.20 0.26
CA GLN A 206 18.84 21.69 1.14
C GLN A 206 17.78 22.78 1.29
N PRO A 207 16.61 22.68 0.63
CA PRO A 207 15.61 23.73 0.63
C PRO A 207 14.91 23.86 1.99
N THR A 208 14.58 25.10 2.36
CA THR A 208 13.87 25.43 3.60
C THR A 208 12.35 25.37 3.45
N SER A 209 11.83 25.65 2.24
CA SER A 209 10.43 25.53 1.82
C SER A 209 10.24 24.48 0.73
N GLU A 210 9.00 24.09 0.44
CA GLU A 210 8.70 23.19 -0.69
C GLU A 210 9.21 23.80 -2.00
N ASN A 211 9.86 22.98 -2.81
CA ASN A 211 10.53 23.40 -4.06
C ASN A 211 10.26 22.45 -5.22
N GLY A 212 9.48 21.39 -5.02
CA GLY A 212 9.13 20.49 -6.11
C GLY A 212 8.03 19.50 -5.80
N ILE A 213 7.70 18.73 -6.82
CA ILE A 213 6.59 17.79 -6.90
C ILE A 213 7.16 16.39 -7.12
N LYS A 214 6.67 15.44 -6.33
CA LYS A 214 6.78 14.01 -6.60
C LYS A 214 5.44 13.48 -7.10
N LYS A 215 5.50 12.60 -8.10
CA LYS A 215 4.34 11.93 -8.68
C LYS A 215 4.30 10.49 -8.23
N GLU A 216 3.13 10.03 -7.84
CA GLU A 216 2.87 8.66 -7.40
C GLU A 216 1.57 8.15 -8.05
N ARG A 217 1.50 6.86 -8.34
CA ARG A 217 0.25 6.16 -8.67
C ARG A 217 -0.22 5.39 -7.46
N PHE A 218 -1.53 5.30 -7.25
CA PHE A 218 -2.08 4.52 -6.16
C PHE A 218 -2.65 3.18 -6.64
N ILE A 219 -2.38 2.13 -5.87
CA ILE A 219 -2.83 0.77 -6.17
C ILE A 219 -4.36 0.69 -6.28
N PHE A 220 -5.07 1.47 -5.48
CA PHE A 220 -6.52 1.44 -5.45
C PHE A 220 -7.19 2.15 -6.63
N ASP A 221 -6.46 2.94 -7.43
CA ASP A 221 -7.04 3.59 -8.61
C ASP A 221 -7.46 2.57 -9.68
N ALA A 222 -6.83 1.40 -9.69
CA ALA A 222 -7.20 0.31 -10.60
C ALA A 222 -8.54 -0.36 -10.25
N PHE A 223 -9.17 -0.05 -9.10
CA PHE A 223 -10.46 -0.64 -8.73
C PHE A 223 -11.58 -0.28 -9.71
N ILE A 224 -11.41 0.80 -10.48
CA ILE A 224 -12.31 1.16 -11.58
C ILE A 224 -12.43 0.07 -12.66
N HIS A 225 -11.47 -0.86 -12.72
CA HIS A 225 -11.45 -1.97 -13.68
C HIS A 225 -12.08 -3.25 -13.14
N SER A 226 -12.48 -3.28 -11.87
CA SER A 226 -13.14 -4.44 -11.25
C SER A 226 -14.56 -4.60 -11.80
N LYS A 227 -14.93 -5.84 -12.11
CA LYS A 227 -16.28 -6.24 -12.55
C LYS A 227 -17.18 -6.59 -11.36
N ASN A 228 -16.60 -7.07 -10.26
CA ASN A 228 -17.30 -7.47 -9.06
C ASN A 228 -16.46 -7.13 -7.83
N PHE A 229 -16.49 -5.85 -7.47
CA PHE A 229 -15.75 -5.31 -6.32
C PHE A 229 -16.49 -5.58 -5.03
N MET A 230 -15.78 -6.08 -4.01
CA MET A 230 -16.32 -6.26 -2.66
C MET A 230 -15.51 -5.50 -1.62
N VAL A 231 -16.17 -5.17 -0.51
CA VAL A 231 -15.54 -4.62 0.69
C VAL A 231 -15.63 -5.64 1.82
N TRP A 232 -14.51 -5.88 2.50
CA TRP A 232 -14.42 -6.81 3.63
C TRP A 232 -14.05 -6.06 4.90
N GLN A 233 -15.03 -5.79 5.76
CA GLN A 233 -14.79 -5.06 7.02
C GLN A 233 -14.31 -6.00 8.12
N VAL A 234 -13.23 -5.63 8.80
CA VAL A 234 -12.64 -6.38 9.93
C VAL A 234 -12.52 -5.53 11.20
N PRO A 235 -12.41 -6.15 12.39
CA PRO A 235 -12.08 -5.43 13.62
C PRO A 235 -10.65 -4.87 13.54
N ARG A 236 -10.47 -3.58 13.86
CA ARG A 236 -9.15 -2.92 13.84
C ARG A 236 -8.17 -3.64 14.76
N GLU A 237 -8.61 -3.88 15.97
CA GLU A 237 -7.82 -4.45 17.05
C GLU A 237 -7.31 -5.86 16.75
N GLU A 238 -7.85 -6.51 15.72
CA GLU A 238 -7.41 -7.83 15.26
C GLU A 238 -6.51 -7.80 14.04
N GLU A 239 -6.65 -6.79 13.17
CA GLU A 239 -6.06 -6.82 11.82
C GLU A 239 -5.38 -5.53 11.37
N PHE A 240 -5.36 -4.47 12.18
CA PHE A 240 -4.74 -3.20 11.79
C PHE A 240 -4.05 -2.46 12.95
N SER A 241 -2.72 -2.50 12.94
CA SER A 241 -1.86 -1.66 13.78
C SER A 241 -0.62 -1.26 12.96
N PRO A 242 -0.66 -0.08 12.30
CA PRO A 242 0.39 0.32 11.36
C PRO A 242 1.58 1.00 12.04
N LEU A 243 2.77 0.86 11.47
CA LEU A 243 3.99 1.54 11.86
C LEU A 243 4.31 2.68 10.89
N LYS A 244 3.90 3.90 11.24
CA LYS A 244 4.05 5.11 10.41
C LYS A 244 4.93 6.18 11.04
N ASN A 245 5.00 6.23 12.38
CA ASN A 245 5.56 7.34 13.13
C ASN A 245 6.68 6.90 14.09
N PRO A 246 7.58 7.83 14.49
CA PRO A 246 8.46 7.60 15.64
C PRO A 246 7.66 7.48 16.94
N ASP A 247 8.22 6.82 17.95
CA ASP A 247 7.54 6.59 19.23
C ASP A 247 7.08 7.86 19.93
N SER A 248 7.78 8.97 19.74
CA SER A 248 7.40 10.28 20.31
C SER A 248 6.04 10.80 19.85
N ALA A 249 5.48 10.26 18.76
CA ALA A 249 4.13 10.62 18.29
C ALA A 249 3.01 9.97 19.12
N GLY A 250 3.28 8.84 19.79
CA GLY A 250 2.30 8.10 20.60
C GLY A 250 1.16 7.44 19.82
N VAL A 251 1.19 7.47 18.48
CA VAL A 251 0.17 6.89 17.58
C VAL A 251 0.86 6.28 16.36
N ASP A 252 0.38 5.12 15.92
CA ASP A 252 0.91 4.36 14.77
C ASP A 252 2.44 4.26 14.78
N CYS A 253 3.00 3.89 15.93
CA CYS A 253 4.43 3.83 16.21
C CYS A 253 4.84 2.45 16.73
N LEU A 254 6.14 2.25 17.01
CA LEU A 254 6.66 0.95 17.42
C LEU A 254 6.01 0.48 18.73
N SER A 255 5.87 1.37 19.71
CA SER A 255 5.24 1.09 21.00
C SER A 255 3.77 0.69 20.87
N THR A 256 2.98 1.34 20.00
CA THR A 256 1.59 0.92 19.75
C THR A 256 1.53 -0.43 19.04
N CYS A 257 2.41 -0.67 18.05
CA CYS A 257 2.53 -1.96 17.37
C CYS A 257 2.88 -3.09 18.34
N ILE A 258 3.84 -2.89 19.24
CA ILE A 258 4.23 -3.91 20.25
C ILE A 258 3.07 -4.18 21.20
N ARG A 259 2.38 -3.14 21.68
CA ARG A 259 1.20 -3.29 22.56
C ARG A 259 0.12 -4.12 21.87
N ASP A 260 -0.23 -3.77 20.64
CA ASP A 260 -1.33 -4.41 19.92
C ASP A 260 -0.95 -5.84 19.50
N PHE A 261 0.29 -6.03 19.05
CA PHE A 261 0.83 -7.35 18.79
C PHE A 261 0.73 -8.19 20.06
N THR A 262 1.36 -7.81 21.17
CA THR A 262 1.39 -8.60 22.42
C THR A 262 0.03 -8.79 23.12
N SER A 263 -1.02 -8.11 22.68
CA SER A 263 -2.39 -8.32 23.13
C SER A 263 -2.93 -9.73 22.81
N VAL A 264 -4.14 -10.03 23.33
CA VAL A 264 -4.86 -11.28 23.02
C VAL A 264 -5.17 -11.41 21.54
N ASN A 265 -5.43 -10.31 20.83
CA ASN A 265 -5.79 -10.33 19.42
C ASN A 265 -4.59 -10.69 18.53
N GLY A 266 -3.39 -10.21 18.87
CA GLY A 266 -2.18 -10.59 18.16
C GLY A 266 -1.69 -12.02 18.45
N ASN A 267 -2.37 -12.78 19.33
CA ASN A 267 -2.09 -14.22 19.48
C ASN A 267 -2.29 -14.95 18.15
N VAL A 268 -3.30 -14.59 17.36
CA VAL A 268 -3.57 -15.22 16.06
C VAL A 268 -2.32 -15.15 15.17
N ILE A 269 -1.74 -13.95 15.02
CA ILE A 269 -0.52 -13.76 14.22
C ILE A 269 0.66 -14.52 14.81
N ARG A 270 0.85 -14.49 16.15
CA ARG A 270 1.93 -15.24 16.79
C ARG A 270 1.83 -16.74 16.58
N GLU A 271 0.64 -17.31 16.71
CA GLU A 271 0.43 -18.74 16.50
C GLU A 271 0.63 -19.12 15.02
N MET A 272 0.14 -18.30 14.08
CA MET A 272 0.42 -18.48 12.64
C MET A 272 1.94 -18.50 12.36
N VAL A 273 2.70 -17.55 12.93
CA VAL A 273 4.16 -17.49 12.76
C VAL A 273 4.84 -18.68 13.42
N LYS A 274 4.42 -19.09 14.62
CA LYS A 274 4.97 -20.29 15.29
C LYS A 274 4.74 -21.53 14.46
N GLU A 275 3.54 -21.73 13.95
CA GLU A 275 3.19 -22.86 13.08
C GLU A 275 4.03 -22.85 11.81
N PHE A 276 4.15 -21.69 11.16
CA PHE A 276 4.94 -21.51 9.94
C PHE A 276 6.45 -21.78 10.15
N CYS A 277 6.99 -21.42 11.31
CA CYS A 277 8.40 -21.60 11.65
C CYS A 277 8.73 -23.00 12.21
N LYS A 278 7.74 -23.87 12.47
CA LYS A 278 8.02 -25.26 12.84
C LYS A 278 8.65 -25.96 11.64
N LYS A 279 9.96 -26.22 11.69
CA LYS A 279 10.65 -27.08 10.72
C LYS A 279 10.10 -28.51 10.88
N GLU A 280 9.61 -29.10 9.79
CA GLU A 280 9.34 -30.55 9.71
C GLU A 280 10.63 -31.35 9.89
#